data_AF-A0A2I0L5K1-F1
#
_entry.id   AF-A0A2I0L5K1-F1
#
_cell.length_a   1.000
_cell.length_b   1.000
_cell.length_c   1.000
_cell.angle_alpha   90.00
_cell.angle_beta   90.00
_cell.angle_gamma   90.00
#
_symmetry.space_group_name_H-M   'P 1'
#
loop_
_entity.id
_entity.type
_entity.pdbx_description
1 polymer ?
#
loop_
_entity_poly.entity_id
_entity_poly.type
_entity_poly.pdbx_seq_one_letter_code
_entity_poly.pdbx_strand_id
1 'polypeptide(L)'
;MESVLRDLDDWSDDDEPEEEYVEKVSEIKACYYEELGTSATKPVPSLTQFSALELKPLPNNLKYAYLGIDDTLPIIISSSLTGDQEQQLLSVLREHKEAIGWTIADIKGINPLICTHRIMLKAECKPTVQPQRRLNPTLKD
;
A
#
# COMPACT_ATOMS: atom_id res chain seq x y z
N MET A 1 8.70 41.73 -8.36
CA MET A 1 8.41 40.39 -7.80
C MET A 1 8.60 39.37 -8.93
N GLU A 2 9.79 39.34 -9.51
CA GLU A 2 10.21 38.43 -10.57
C GLU A 2 11.73 38.36 -10.52
N SER A 3 12.28 37.43 -9.73
CA SER A 3 13.73 37.14 -9.79
C SER A 3 14.10 35.77 -9.20
N VAL A 4 13.20 34.78 -9.20
CA VAL A 4 13.48 33.43 -8.67
C VAL A 4 13.40 32.36 -9.77
N LEU A 5 13.59 32.73 -11.04
CA LEU A 5 13.50 31.80 -12.17
C LEU A 5 14.67 31.97 -13.15
N ARG A 6 15.90 31.74 -12.68
CA ARG A 6 17.09 31.71 -13.55
C ARG A 6 18.11 30.59 -13.30
N ASP A 7 17.77 29.60 -12.48
CA ASP A 7 18.71 28.51 -12.17
C ASP A 7 18.22 27.13 -12.65
N LEU A 8 17.49 27.09 -13.78
CA LEU A 8 16.91 25.85 -14.31
C LEU A 8 17.34 25.51 -15.75
N ASP A 9 18.47 26.04 -16.23
CA ASP A 9 19.00 25.77 -17.58
C ASP A 9 20.53 25.56 -17.59
N ASP A 10 21.06 24.85 -16.59
CA ASP A 10 22.44 24.34 -16.63
C ASP A 10 22.47 22.89 -16.12
N TRP A 11 21.64 22.05 -16.75
CA TRP A 11 21.89 20.61 -16.79
C TRP A 11 22.54 20.34 -18.13
N SER A 12 23.85 20.60 -18.20
CA SER A 12 24.69 20.13 -19.27
C SER A 12 24.59 18.61 -19.34
N ASP A 13 24.02 18.10 -20.43
CA ASP A 13 23.96 16.68 -20.86
C ASP A 13 25.38 16.10 -21.17
N ASP A 14 26.43 16.64 -20.55
CA ASP A 14 27.84 16.37 -20.83
C ASP A 14 28.58 15.82 -19.59
N ASP A 15 27.85 15.36 -18.56
CA ASP A 15 28.42 14.46 -17.57
C ASP A 15 28.49 13.05 -18.20
N GLU A 16 29.57 12.84 -18.96
CA GLU A 16 30.03 11.50 -19.35
C GLU A 16 30.01 10.63 -18.09
N PRO A 17 29.26 9.50 -18.07
CA PRO A 17 29.07 8.76 -16.84
C PRO A 17 30.45 8.33 -16.34
N GLU A 18 30.88 8.89 -15.20
CA GLU A 18 32.18 8.58 -14.61
C GLU A 18 32.36 7.06 -14.61
N GLU A 19 33.50 6.57 -15.12
CA GLU A 19 33.73 5.14 -15.39
C GLU A 19 33.39 4.24 -14.18
N GLU A 20 33.52 4.77 -12.96
CA GLU A 20 33.12 4.16 -11.69
C GLU A 20 31.62 3.78 -11.64
N TYR A 21 30.74 4.59 -12.20
CA TYR A 21 29.31 4.31 -12.25
C TYR A 21 28.98 3.27 -13.31
N VAL A 22 29.64 3.33 -14.47
CA VAL A 22 29.44 2.33 -15.54
C VAL A 22 29.91 0.96 -15.08
N GLU A 23 31.05 0.89 -14.38
CA GLU A 23 31.58 -0.34 -13.79
C GLU A 23 30.63 -0.89 -12.72
N LYS A 24 30.14 -0.06 -11.79
CA LYS A 24 29.11 -0.46 -10.81
C LYS A 24 27.83 -0.96 -11.47
N VAL A 25 27.35 -0.33 -12.54
CA VAL A 25 26.16 -0.81 -13.27
C VAL A 25 26.44 -2.15 -13.98
N SER A 26 27.66 -2.35 -14.47
CA SER A 26 28.06 -3.62 -15.08
C SER A 26 28.19 -4.76 -14.05
N GLU A 27 28.69 -4.48 -12.84
CA GLU A 27 28.70 -5.42 -11.72
C GLU A 27 27.27 -5.72 -11.24
N ILE A 28 26.38 -4.72 -11.22
CA ILE A 28 24.95 -4.89 -10.93
C ILE A 28 24.29 -5.86 -11.94
N LYS A 29 24.69 -5.81 -13.22
CA LYS A 29 24.21 -6.76 -14.24
C LYS A 29 24.67 -8.20 -14.00
N ALA A 30 25.71 -8.42 -13.20
CA ALA A 30 26.22 -9.76 -12.87
C ALA A 30 25.52 -10.40 -11.66
N CYS A 31 24.67 -9.67 -10.92
CA CYS A 31 23.92 -10.22 -9.79
C CYS A 31 22.73 -11.09 -10.24
N TYR A 32 22.56 -12.25 -9.57
CA TYR A 32 21.42 -13.14 -9.78
C TYR A 32 20.26 -12.78 -8.84
N TYR A 33 19.02 -13.02 -9.29
CA TYR A 33 17.82 -12.86 -8.46
C TYR A 33 16.96 -14.12 -8.54
N GLU A 34 16.25 -14.43 -7.46
CA GLU A 34 15.26 -15.51 -7.41
C GLU A 34 13.85 -14.93 -7.45
N GLU A 35 12.98 -15.50 -8.28
CA GLU A 35 11.56 -15.10 -8.35
C GLU A 35 10.75 -15.78 -7.24
N LEU A 36 9.89 -15.02 -6.57
CA LEU A 36 8.93 -15.56 -5.60
C LEU A 36 7.74 -16.19 -6.34
N GLY A 37 7.31 -17.38 -5.92
CA GLY A 37 6.24 -18.13 -6.58
C GLY A 37 4.91 -17.37 -6.66
N THR A 38 4.17 -17.56 -7.76
CA THR A 38 2.85 -16.95 -7.97
C THR A 38 1.77 -17.72 -7.22
N SER A 39 1.23 -17.18 -6.12
CA SER A 39 0.06 -17.77 -5.46
C SER A 39 -1.22 -17.42 -6.25
N ALA A 40 -1.92 -18.45 -6.71
CA ALA A 40 -3.03 -18.34 -7.64
C ALA A 40 -4.39 -18.35 -6.91
N THR A 41 -4.70 -17.28 -6.16
CA THR A 41 -6.11 -16.98 -5.81
C THR A 41 -6.26 -15.48 -5.60
N LYS A 42 -6.88 -14.77 -6.55
CA LYS A 42 -7.21 -13.35 -6.37
C LYS A 42 -8.45 -13.26 -5.47
N PRO A 43 -8.39 -12.61 -4.31
CA PRO A 43 -9.56 -12.46 -3.46
C PRO A 43 -10.57 -11.50 -4.11
N VAL A 44 -11.87 -11.75 -3.87
CA VAL A 44 -12.96 -10.96 -4.44
C VAL A 44 -13.11 -9.64 -3.67
N PRO A 45 -13.21 -8.48 -4.33
CA PRO A 45 -13.39 -7.18 -3.68
C PRO A 45 -14.69 -7.08 -2.86
N SER A 46 -14.62 -6.36 -1.75
CA SER A 46 -15.74 -6.19 -0.79
C SER A 46 -16.89 -5.38 -1.36
N LEU A 47 -16.60 -4.56 -2.37
CA LEU A 47 -17.62 -3.80 -3.12
C LEU A 47 -18.53 -4.72 -3.95
N THR A 48 -18.13 -5.98 -4.19
CA THR A 48 -18.90 -6.96 -4.98
C THR A 48 -19.55 -8.03 -4.11
N GLN A 49 -18.92 -8.39 -2.98
CA GLN A 49 -19.45 -9.39 -2.05
C GLN A 49 -19.34 -8.87 -0.60
N PHE A 50 -20.48 -8.57 0.01
CA PHE A 50 -20.55 -8.09 1.39
C PHE A 50 -20.41 -9.25 2.37
N SER A 51 -19.64 -9.03 3.45
CA SER A 51 -19.61 -9.92 4.61
C SER A 51 -20.25 -9.20 5.80
N ALA A 52 -21.03 -9.93 6.59
CA ALA A 52 -21.57 -9.40 7.84
C ALA A 52 -20.40 -9.15 8.80
N LEU A 53 -20.10 -7.88 9.08
CA LEU A 53 -19.03 -7.49 10.01
C LEU A 53 -19.59 -7.41 11.43
N GLU A 54 -18.94 -8.09 12.37
CA GLU A 54 -19.25 -7.92 13.80
C GLU A 54 -18.69 -6.59 14.29
N LEU A 55 -19.58 -5.61 14.50
CA LEU A 55 -19.20 -4.28 14.98
C LEU A 55 -18.89 -4.31 16.49
N LYS A 56 -17.77 -3.67 16.86
CA LYS A 56 -17.36 -3.54 18.25
C LYS A 56 -18.08 -2.36 18.92
N PRO A 57 -18.33 -2.40 20.24
CA PRO A 57 -18.82 -1.23 20.94
C PRO A 57 -17.80 -0.09 20.85
N LEU A 58 -18.28 1.12 20.54
CA LEU A 58 -17.45 2.32 20.41
C LEU A 58 -17.51 3.16 21.69
N PRO A 59 -16.44 3.92 22.01
CA PRO A 59 -16.50 4.94 23.05
C PRO A 59 -17.44 6.09 22.66
N ASN A 60 -17.96 6.82 23.65
CA ASN A 60 -19.00 7.84 23.47
C ASN A 60 -18.65 8.99 22.49
N ASN A 61 -17.36 9.23 22.25
CA ASN A 61 -16.87 10.26 21.34
C ASN A 61 -16.86 9.82 19.86
N LEU A 62 -17.21 8.57 19.57
CA LEU A 62 -17.24 7.98 18.24
C LEU A 62 -18.60 7.35 17.95
N LYS A 63 -18.98 7.33 16.67
CA LYS A 63 -20.18 6.65 16.19
C LYS A 63 -19.94 5.99 14.83
N TYR A 64 -20.78 5.01 14.51
CA TYR A 64 -20.82 4.42 13.19
C TYR A 64 -21.61 5.30 12.23
N ALA A 65 -21.11 5.39 11.00
CA ALA A 65 -21.86 5.87 9.85
C ALA A 65 -21.64 4.90 8.68
N TYR A 66 -22.53 4.92 7.70
CA TYR A 66 -22.56 3.90 6.65
C TYR A 66 -22.47 4.54 5.27
N LEU A 67 -21.56 4.00 4.45
CA LEU A 67 -21.32 4.48 3.10
C LEU A 67 -22.07 3.67 2.03
N GLY A 68 -22.49 2.44 2.36
CA GLY A 68 -23.22 1.55 1.46
C GLY A 68 -24.74 1.56 1.68
N ILE A 69 -25.44 0.76 0.87
CA ILE A 69 -26.89 0.52 0.98
C ILE A 69 -27.13 -0.46 2.15
N ASP A 70 -28.28 -0.40 2.81
CA ASP A 70 -28.67 -1.30 3.91
C ASP A 70 -27.63 -1.36 5.06
N ASP A 71 -27.11 -0.20 5.46
CA ASP A 71 -26.11 -0.06 6.54
C ASP A 71 -24.83 -0.91 6.33
N THR A 72 -24.43 -1.07 5.06
CA THR A 72 -23.14 -1.67 4.71
C THR A 72 -22.01 -0.65 4.71
N LEU A 73 -20.76 -1.13 4.76
CA LEU A 73 -19.54 -0.31 4.74
C LEU A 73 -19.45 0.67 5.93
N PRO A 74 -19.35 0.14 7.16
CA PRO A 74 -19.33 0.94 8.39
C PRO A 74 -18.02 1.72 8.52
N ILE A 75 -18.10 3.05 8.55
CA ILE A 75 -17.01 3.92 8.97
C ILE A 75 -17.20 4.37 10.42
N ILE A 76 -16.10 4.70 11.09
CA ILE A 76 -16.12 5.29 12.42
C ILE A 76 -15.84 6.79 12.27
N ILE A 77 -16.76 7.62 12.72
CA ILE A 77 -16.64 9.09 12.71
C ILE A 77 -16.81 9.65 14.12
N SER A 78 -16.45 10.91 14.31
CA SER A 78 -16.66 11.60 15.58
C SER A 78 -18.15 11.82 15.86
N SER A 79 -18.58 11.56 17.09
CA SER A 79 -19.97 11.80 17.52
C SER A 79 -20.27 13.29 17.77
N SER A 80 -19.25 14.15 17.83
CA SER A 80 -19.41 15.59 18.06
C SER A 80 -19.60 16.41 16.78
N LEU A 81 -19.65 15.78 15.61
CA LEU A 81 -19.89 16.46 14.34
C LEU A 81 -21.33 17.00 14.29
N THR A 82 -21.50 18.20 13.74
CA THR A 82 -22.84 18.71 13.42
C THR A 82 -23.43 17.96 12.24
N GLY A 83 -24.76 17.99 12.07
CA GLY A 83 -25.42 17.30 10.96
C GLY A 83 -24.89 17.71 9.59
N ASP A 84 -24.61 19.01 9.39
CA ASP A 84 -24.06 19.52 8.14
C ASP A 84 -22.63 19.03 7.89
N GLN A 85 -21.78 19.03 8.93
CA GLN A 85 -20.41 18.52 8.85
C GLN A 85 -20.38 17.02 8.54
N GLU A 86 -21.26 16.26 9.18
CA GLU A 86 -21.40 14.83 8.93
C GLU A 86 -21.83 14.57 7.48
N GLN A 87 -22.83 15.29 6.97
CA GLN A 87 -23.27 15.14 5.59
C GLN A 87 -22.17 15.49 4.59
N GLN A 88 -21.44 16.59 4.82
CA GLN A 88 -20.33 16.99 3.97
C GLN A 88 -19.21 15.92 3.96
N LEU A 89 -18.86 15.39 5.13
CA LEU A 89 -17.88 14.31 5.26
C LEU A 89 -18.35 13.05 4.52
N LEU A 90 -19.59 12.62 4.73
CA LEU A 90 -20.15 11.43 4.07
C LEU A 90 -20.23 11.60 2.55
N SER A 91 -20.49 12.81 2.05
CA SER A 91 -20.49 13.10 0.62
C SER A 91 -19.11 12.80 0.01
N VAL A 92 -18.05 13.34 0.60
CA VAL A 92 -16.67 13.15 0.12
C VAL A 92 -16.26 11.67 0.22
N LEU A 93 -16.60 11.00 1.33
CA LEU A 93 -16.24 9.59 1.52
C LEU A 93 -17.00 8.66 0.56
N ARG A 94 -18.25 8.97 0.20
CA ARG A 94 -19.01 8.22 -0.80
C ARG A 94 -18.42 8.38 -2.21
N GLU A 95 -17.98 9.60 -2.54
CA GLU A 95 -17.30 9.90 -3.81
C GLU A 95 -15.98 9.12 -3.95
N HIS A 96 -15.24 8.99 -2.85
CA HIS A 96 -13.94 8.30 -2.83
C HIS A 96 -13.97 6.91 -2.17
N LYS A 97 -15.11 6.21 -2.20
CA LYS A 97 -15.27 4.90 -1.54
C LYS A 97 -14.27 3.83 -1.99
N GLU A 98 -13.77 3.93 -3.23
CA GLU A 98 -12.80 2.98 -3.80
C GLU A 98 -11.38 3.13 -3.23
N ALA A 99 -11.08 4.26 -2.59
CA ALA A 99 -9.81 4.47 -1.90
C ALA A 99 -9.78 3.80 -0.52
N ILE A 100 -10.94 3.37 0.01
CA ILE A 100 -11.08 2.73 1.31
C ILE A 100 -11.05 1.22 1.13
N GLY A 101 -10.06 0.57 1.74
CA GLY A 101 -9.97 -0.89 1.72
C GLY A 101 -10.76 -1.53 2.87
N TRP A 102 -11.88 -2.20 2.57
CA TRP A 102 -12.68 -2.92 3.56
C TRP A 102 -12.16 -4.34 3.81
N THR A 103 -11.67 -4.96 2.74
CA THR A 103 -10.94 -6.22 2.80
C THR A 103 -9.59 -6.07 2.14
N ILE A 104 -8.71 -7.05 2.36
CA ILE A 104 -7.40 -7.12 1.70
C ILE A 104 -7.52 -7.08 0.17
N ALA A 105 -8.65 -7.55 -0.39
CA ALA A 105 -8.90 -7.52 -1.82
C ALA A 105 -9.09 -6.12 -2.40
N ASP A 106 -9.56 -5.17 -1.59
CA ASP A 106 -9.76 -3.78 -2.01
C ASP A 106 -8.45 -2.99 -2.02
N ILE A 107 -7.47 -3.42 -1.23
CA ILE A 107 -6.16 -2.78 -1.14
C ILE A 107 -5.38 -3.15 -2.41
N LYS A 108 -5.44 -2.27 -3.40
CA LYS A 108 -4.64 -2.40 -4.63
C LYS A 108 -3.17 -2.20 -4.27
N GLY A 109 -2.39 -3.27 -4.38
CA GLY A 109 -0.93 -3.18 -4.33
C GLY A 109 -0.38 -2.35 -5.48
N ILE A 110 0.88 -1.94 -5.36
CA ILE A 110 1.62 -1.31 -6.46
C ILE A 110 1.82 -2.38 -7.54
N ASN A 111 1.54 -2.03 -8.80
CA ASN A 111 1.77 -2.95 -9.91
C ASN A 111 3.26 -3.29 -9.98
N PRO A 112 3.66 -4.58 -9.96
CA PRO A 112 5.05 -4.97 -10.10
C PRO A 112 5.72 -4.41 -11.35
N LEU A 113 4.97 -4.14 -12.44
CA LEU A 113 5.49 -3.50 -13.64
C LEU A 113 5.90 -2.04 -13.43
N ILE A 114 5.33 -1.35 -12.44
CA ILE A 114 5.63 0.05 -12.11
C ILE A 114 6.84 0.12 -11.18
N CYS A 115 6.90 -0.74 -10.16
CA CYS A 115 8.01 -0.80 -9.23
C CYS A 115 8.29 -2.24 -8.83
N THR A 116 9.50 -2.72 -9.12
CA THR A 116 10.03 -3.96 -8.55
C THR A 116 11.17 -3.61 -7.61
N HIS A 117 11.11 -4.12 -6.38
CA HIS A 117 12.27 -4.11 -5.51
C HIS A 117 13.10 -5.35 -5.79
N ARG A 118 14.38 -5.15 -6.11
CA ARG A 118 15.35 -6.23 -6.27
C ARG A 118 16.26 -6.27 -5.06
N ILE A 119 16.28 -7.41 -4.38
CA ILE A 119 17.23 -7.64 -3.29
C ILE A 119 18.49 -8.24 -3.92
N MET A 120 19.58 -7.49 -3.90
CA MET A 120 20.86 -7.94 -4.41
C MET A 120 21.49 -8.93 -3.43
N LEU A 121 21.85 -10.12 -3.91
CA LEU A 121 22.57 -11.13 -3.16
C LEU A 121 24.02 -11.20 -3.65
N LYS A 122 24.94 -11.55 -2.75
CA LYS A 122 26.33 -11.84 -3.14
C LYS A 122 26.37 -13.12 -3.98
N ALA A 123 27.31 -13.21 -4.92
CA ALA A 123 27.42 -14.33 -5.86
C ALA A 123 27.57 -15.70 -5.15
N GLU A 124 28.24 -15.75 -4.00
CA GLU A 124 28.43 -16.96 -3.21
C GLU A 124 27.29 -17.31 -2.24
N CYS A 125 26.19 -16.54 -2.21
CA CYS A 125 25.06 -16.84 -1.33
C CYS A 125 24.28 -18.08 -1.80
N LYS A 126 23.87 -18.92 -0.84
CA LYS A 126 23.03 -20.10 -1.11
C LYS A 126 21.69 -19.94 -0.38
N PRO A 127 20.56 -20.29 -1.02
CA PRO A 127 19.28 -20.29 -0.33
C PRO A 127 19.34 -21.27 0.84
N THR A 128 18.88 -20.82 2.01
CA THR A 128 18.89 -21.59 3.24
C THR A 128 17.49 -21.64 3.84
N VAL A 129 17.04 -22.85 4.19
CA VAL A 129 15.74 -23.05 4.83
C VAL A 129 15.95 -23.18 6.33
N GLN A 130 15.36 -22.26 7.11
CA GLN A 130 15.32 -22.37 8.57
C GLN A 130 14.01 -23.02 9.02
N PRO A 131 14.03 -23.88 10.06
CA PRO A 131 12.79 -24.45 10.59
C PRO A 131 11.92 -23.34 11.18
N GLN A 132 10.62 -23.37 10.87
CA GLN A 132 9.68 -22.39 11.41
C GLN A 132 9.63 -22.50 12.94
N ARG A 133 9.84 -21.38 13.63
CA ARG A 133 9.78 -21.33 15.10
C ARG A 133 8.37 -21.69 15.56
N ARG A 134 8.28 -22.43 16.66
CA ARG A 134 6.99 -22.73 17.30
C ARG A 134 6.39 -21.43 17.82
N LEU A 135 5.21 -21.07 17.32
CA LEU A 135 4.44 -19.95 17.86
C LEU A 135 4.01 -20.27 19.29
N ASN A 136 4.03 -19.28 20.17
CA ASN A 136 3.50 -19.40 21.52
C ASN A 136 2.01 -19.84 21.44
N PRO A 137 1.59 -20.92 22.13
CA PRO A 137 0.19 -21.33 22.17
C PRO A 137 -0.78 -20.21 22.53
N THR A 138 -0.39 -19.26 23.39
CA THR A 138 -1.23 -18.12 23.80
C THR A 138 -1.54 -17.14 22.65
N LEU A 139 -0.78 -17.18 21.55
CA LEU A 139 -0.96 -16.33 20.37
C LEU A 139 -1.67 -17.06 19.22
N LYS A 140 -2.16 -18.29 19.44
CA LYS A 140 -2.85 -19.08 18.41
C LYS A 140 -4.36 -18.89 18.39
N ASP A 141 -4.92 -18.26 19.42
CA ASP A 141 -6.36 -17.99 19.58
C ASP A 141 -6.73 -16.61 19.02
#